data_AF-A0A928NHZ3-F1
#
_entry.id   AF-A0A928NHZ3-F1
#
_cell.length_a   1.000
_cell.length_b   1.000
_cell.length_c   1.000
_cell.angle_alpha   90.00
_cell.angle_beta   90.00
_cell.angle_gamma   90.00
#
_symmetry.space_group_name_H-M   'P 1'
#
loop_
_entity.id
_entity.type
_entity.pdbx_description
1 polymer ?
#
loop_
_entity_poly.entity_id
_entity_poly.type
_entity_poly.pdbx_seq_one_letter_code
_entity_poly.pdbx_strand_id
1 'polypeptide(L)'
;MESIHQKVEAEYRDIRKKNEEERQNRIQMLYAKIPRLKELEEETYRTYSQLTAQLFENRELAEQHNHKIRSLQQEKKKLLRENGYSEDYLDTIYTCTTCQDRGYLH
;
A
#
# COMPACT_ATOMS: atom_id res chain seq x y z
N MET A 1 4.00 -0.37 -38.87
CA MET A 1 4.78 0.61 -38.09
C MET A 1 4.07 0.80 -36.77
N GLU A 2 4.73 0.55 -35.64
CA GLU A 2 4.17 0.93 -34.33
C GLU A 2 4.02 2.45 -34.27
N SER A 3 2.83 2.89 -33.86
CA SER A 3 2.55 4.30 -33.61
C SER A 3 3.43 4.81 -32.46
N ILE A 4 3.84 6.08 -32.51
CA ILE A 4 4.54 6.76 -31.42
C ILE A 4 3.79 6.56 -30.09
N HIS A 5 2.45 6.57 -30.13
CA HIS A 5 1.60 6.28 -28.98
C HIS A 5 1.83 4.88 -28.38
N GLN A 6 1.99 3.85 -29.22
CA GLN A 6 2.20 2.48 -28.74
C GLN A 6 3.54 2.33 -28.02
N LYS A 7 4.57 3.04 -28.50
CA LYS A 7 5.91 3.05 -27.89
C LYS A 7 5.90 3.75 -26.53
N VAL A 8 5.25 4.91 -26.45
CA VAL A 8 5.12 5.67 -25.19
C VAL A 8 4.33 4.87 -24.14
N GLU A 9 3.25 4.20 -24.54
CA GLU A 9 2.50 3.31 -23.65
C GLU A 9 3.32 2.10 -23.16
N ALA A 10 4.18 1.55 -24.01
CA ALA A 10 5.09 0.48 -23.62
C ALA A 10 6.08 0.94 -22.56
N GLU A 11 6.66 2.13 -22.73
CA GLU A 11 7.59 2.71 -21.77
C GLU A 11 6.93 2.96 -20.39
N TYR A 12 5.74 3.55 -20.36
CA TYR A 12 4.99 3.71 -19.10
C TYR A 12 4.60 2.38 -18.46
N ARG A 13 4.32 1.34 -19.24
CA ARG A 13 4.10 -0.02 -18.69
C ARG A 13 5.37 -0.56 -18.04
N ASP A 14 6.53 -0.40 -18.67
CA ASP A 14 7.79 -0.89 -18.13
C ASP A 14 8.19 -0.15 -16.84
N ILE A 15 7.97 1.17 -16.79
CA ILE A 15 8.18 1.97 -15.59
C ILE A 15 7.31 1.47 -14.44
N ARG A 16 6.00 1.33 -14.67
CA ARG A 16 5.05 0.84 -13.65
C ARG A 16 5.43 -0.55 -13.15
N LYS A 17 5.83 -1.45 -14.06
CA LYS A 17 6.27 -2.80 -13.71
C LYS A 17 7.51 -2.78 -12.81
N LYS A 18 8.53 -1.99 -13.16
CA LYS A 18 9.74 -1.84 -12.34
C LYS A 18 9.45 -1.26 -10.96
N ASN A 19 8.58 -0.25 -10.89
CA ASN A 19 8.18 0.36 -9.62
C ASN A 19 7.40 -0.63 -8.72
N GLU A 20 6.54 -1.47 -9.30
CA GLU A 20 5.84 -2.51 -8.54
C GLU A 20 6.80 -3.61 -8.08
N GLU A 21 7.72 -4.08 -8.93
CA GLU A 21 8.74 -5.06 -8.55
C GLU A 21 9.61 -4.56 -7.39
N GLU A 22 10.08 -3.31 -7.47
CA GLU A 22 10.85 -2.67 -6.39
C GLU A 22 10.03 -2.55 -5.10
N ARG A 23 8.75 -2.16 -5.20
CA ARG A 23 7.86 -2.09 -4.04
C ARG A 23 7.69 -3.45 -3.38
N GLN A 24 7.47 -4.50 -4.15
CA GLN A 24 7.34 -5.86 -3.64
C GLN A 24 8.64 -6.33 -2.96
N ASN A 25 9.81 -6.00 -3.52
CA ASN A 25 11.10 -6.28 -2.89
C ASN A 25 11.25 -5.56 -1.54
N ARG A 26 10.85 -4.29 -1.45
CA ARG A 26 10.86 -3.53 -0.19
C ARG A 26 9.96 -4.16 0.87
N ILE A 27 8.75 -4.56 0.47
CA ILE A 27 7.79 -5.24 1.36
C ILE A 27 8.39 -6.54 1.89
N GLN A 28 8.89 -7.42 1.00
CA GLN A 28 9.47 -8.71 1.39
C GLN A 28 10.66 -8.54 2.32
N MET A 29 11.58 -7.62 1.99
CA MET A 29 12.73 -7.30 2.84
C MET A 29 12.29 -6.80 4.23
N LEU A 30 11.31 -5.91 4.29
CA LEU A 30 10.80 -5.37 5.56
C LEU A 30 10.06 -6.42 6.37
N TYR A 31 9.34 -7.35 5.74
CA TYR A 31 8.68 -8.45 6.45
C TYR A 31 9.68 -9.44 7.00
N ALA A 32 10.80 -9.68 6.30
CA ALA A 32 11.89 -10.48 6.82
C ALA A 32 12.59 -9.79 8.01
N LYS A 33 12.79 -8.47 7.94
CA LYS A 33 13.49 -7.69 8.98
C LYS A 33 12.61 -7.38 10.19
N ILE A 34 11.32 -7.11 9.96
CA ILE A 34 10.34 -6.69 10.97
C ILE A 34 9.08 -7.56 10.77
N PRO A 35 9.08 -8.83 11.25
CA PRO A 35 7.95 -9.76 11.09
C PRO A 35 6.61 -9.19 11.60
N ARG A 36 6.67 -8.33 12.62
CA ARG A 36 5.50 -7.63 13.18
C ARG A 36 4.73 -6.80 12.13
N LEU A 37 5.40 -6.26 11.10
CA LEU A 37 4.71 -5.53 10.03
C LEU A 37 3.76 -6.44 9.25
N LYS A 38 4.14 -7.69 9.00
CA LYS A 38 3.30 -8.68 8.33
C LYS A 38 2.08 -9.03 9.18
N GLU A 39 2.29 -9.28 10.47
CA GLU A 39 1.19 -9.56 11.41
C GLU A 39 0.17 -8.42 11.48
N LEU A 40 0.65 -7.16 11.48
CA LEU A 40 -0.22 -5.98 11.48
C LEU A 40 -1.05 -5.87 10.20
N GLU A 41 -0.48 -6.22 9.04
CA GLU A 41 -1.20 -6.24 7.78
C GLU A 41 -2.28 -7.34 7.77
N GLU A 42 -1.93 -8.55 8.23
CA GLU A 42 -2.89 -9.65 8.36
C GLU A 42 -4.02 -9.32 9.35
N GLU A 43 -3.70 -8.71 10.49
CA GLU A 43 -4.70 -8.28 11.47
C GLU A 43 -5.60 -7.16 10.93
N THR A 44 -5.02 -6.23 10.18
CA THR A 44 -5.75 -5.15 9.50
C THR A 44 -6.72 -5.74 8.48
N TYR A 45 -6.26 -6.66 7.63
CA TYR A 45 -7.09 -7.35 6.64
C TYR A 45 -8.24 -8.12 7.30
N ARG A 46 -7.95 -8.88 8.36
CA ARG A 46 -8.97 -9.61 9.14
C ARG A 46 -10.01 -8.65 9.72
N THR A 47 -9.56 -7.52 10.27
CA THR A 47 -10.46 -6.50 10.86
C THR A 47 -11.35 -5.86 9.80
N TYR A 48 -10.81 -5.58 8.61
CA TYR A 48 -11.62 -5.10 7.48
C TYR A 48 -12.63 -6.14 6.99
N SER A 49 -12.22 -7.41 6.86
CA SER A 49 -13.12 -8.49 6.45
C SER A 49 -14.31 -8.63 7.42
N GLN A 50 -14.04 -8.59 8.73
CA GLN A 50 -15.07 -8.59 9.76
C GLN A 50 -16.00 -7.37 9.67
N LEU A 51 -15.42 -6.17 9.48
CA LEU A 51 -16.18 -4.94 9.31
C LEU A 51 -17.12 -5.02 8.09
N THR A 52 -16.64 -5.51 6.94
CA THR A 52 -17.48 -5.62 5.72
C THR A 52 -18.64 -6.59 5.88
N ALA A 53 -18.48 -7.65 6.69
CA ALA A 53 -19.55 -8.59 6.97
C ALA A 53 -20.64 -8.02 7.90
N GLN A 54 -20.27 -7.09 8.79
CA GLN A 54 -21.12 -6.62 9.89
C GLN A 54 -21.58 -5.16 9.75
N LEU A 55 -21.16 -4.47 8.68
CA LEU A 55 -21.42 -3.06 8.41
C LEU A 55 -22.91 -2.70 8.35
N PHE A 56 -23.77 -3.69 8.05
CA PHE A 56 -25.23 -3.53 7.97
C PHE A 56 -25.96 -3.88 9.28
N GLU A 57 -25.29 -4.50 10.25
CA GLU A 57 -25.94 -5.09 11.42
C GLU A 57 -25.77 -4.27 12.70
N ASN A 58 -24.64 -3.58 12.90
CA ASN A 58 -24.39 -2.79 14.11
C ASN A 58 -23.37 -1.65 13.93
N ARG A 59 -23.84 -0.40 14.10
CA ARG A 59 -23.03 0.82 13.95
C ARG A 59 -21.95 0.99 15.02
N GLU A 60 -22.21 0.57 16.25
CA GLU A 60 -21.24 0.65 17.36
C GLU A 60 -20.08 -0.31 17.14
N LEU A 61 -20.37 -1.52 16.66
CA LEU A 61 -19.35 -2.51 16.30
C LEU A 61 -18.47 -2.00 15.14
N ALA A 62 -19.08 -1.33 14.15
CA ALA A 62 -18.34 -0.70 13.06
C ALA A 62 -17.38 0.40 13.56
N GLU A 63 -17.78 1.19 14.56
CA GLU A 63 -16.90 2.17 15.19
C GLU A 63 -15.73 1.52 15.95
N GLN A 64 -15.96 0.43 16.67
CA GLN A 64 -14.90 -0.33 17.36
C GLN A 64 -13.85 -0.88 16.36
N HIS A 65 -14.30 -1.46 15.24
CA HIS A 65 -13.41 -1.92 14.18
C HIS A 65 -12.60 -0.78 13.56
N ASN A 66 -13.23 0.37 13.31
CA ASN A 66 -12.53 1.55 12.81
C ASN A 66 -11.46 2.06 13.79
N HIS A 67 -11.75 2.06 15.10
CA HIS A 67 -10.76 2.38 16.12
C HIS A 67 -9.59 1.40 16.11
N LYS A 68 -9.88 0.10 16.00
CA LYS A 68 -8.85 -0.94 15.92
C LYS A 68 -7.96 -0.77 14.68
N ILE A 69 -8.53 -0.53 13.51
CA ILE A 69 -7.79 -0.26 12.27
C ILE A 69 -6.86 0.94 12.44
N ARG A 70 -7.34 2.05 13.03
CA ARG A 70 -6.51 3.24 13.29
C ARG A 70 -5.34 2.94 14.21
N SER A 71 -5.56 2.15 15.26
CA SER A 71 -4.49 1.71 16.17
C SER A 71 -3.43 0.89 15.44
N LEU A 72 -3.82 -0.06 14.60
CA LEU A 72 -2.90 -0.89 13.81
C LEU A 72 -2.08 -0.05 12.82
N GLN A 73 -2.71 0.95 12.19
CA GLN A 73 -2.00 1.90 11.32
C GLN A 73 -0.98 2.75 12.06
N GLN A 74 -1.31 3.20 13.28
CA GLN A 74 -0.35 3.95 14.11
C GLN A 74 0.83 3.07 14.54
N GLU A 75 0.58 1.82 14.90
CA GLU A 75 1.65 0.86 15.23
C GLU A 75 2.57 0.60 14.03
N LYS A 76 2.00 0.40 12.84
CA LYS A 76 2.77 0.25 11.59
C LYS A 76 3.71 1.45 11.36
N LYS A 77 3.17 2.67 11.47
CA LYS A 77 3.95 3.91 11.30
C LYS A 77 5.07 4.03 12.33
N LYS A 78 4.78 3.70 13.59
CA LYS A 78 5.77 3.69 14.67
C LYS A 78 6.91 2.72 14.38
N LEU A 79 6.60 1.48 14.00
CA LEU A 79 7.61 0.45 13.69
C LEU A 79 8.51 0.87 12.52
N LEU A 80 7.94 1.47 11.48
CA LEU A 80 8.72 1.99 10.35
C LEU A 80 9.70 3.08 10.82
N ARG A 81 9.22 4.07 11.57
CA ARG A 81 10.05 5.16 12.12
C ARG A 81 11.16 4.63 13.04
N GLU A 82 10.83 3.72 13.95
CA GLU A 82 11.79 3.11 14.89
C GLU A 82 12.90 2.33 14.19
N ASN A 83 12.62 1.80 13.00
CA ASN A 83 13.59 1.09 12.18
C ASN A 83 14.28 1.98 11.11
N GLY A 84 14.05 3.29 11.15
CA GLY A 84 14.69 4.27 10.26
C GLY A 84 14.04 4.43 8.89
N TYR A 85 12.82 3.94 8.70
CA TYR A 85 12.04 4.07 7.46
C TYR A 85 11.01 5.19 7.58
N SER A 86 10.65 5.80 6.44
CA SER A 86 9.54 6.74 6.38
C SER A 86 8.19 6.00 6.50
N GLU A 87 7.13 6.71 6.91
CA GLU A 87 5.80 6.11 7.07
C GLU A 87 5.18 5.62 5.76
N ASP A 88 5.54 6.28 4.67
CA ASP A 88 5.12 6.05 3.28
C ASP A 88 6.08 5.12 2.52
N TYR A 89 7.09 4.54 3.18
CA TYR A 89 8.13 3.74 2.53
C TYR A 89 7.58 2.49 1.79
N LEU A 90 6.40 2.02 2.19
CA LEU A 90 5.70 0.87 1.60
C LEU A 90 4.58 1.27 0.61
N ASP A 91 4.38 2.57 0.38
CA ASP A 91 3.37 3.09 -0.53
C ASP A 91 3.78 2.85 -1.99
N THR A 92 2.85 3.10 -2.92
CA THR A 92 3.10 2.94 -4.35
C THR A 92 4.23 3.85 -4.79
N ILE A 93 5.22 3.27 -5.47
CA ILE A 93 6.35 4.01 -6.04
C ILE A 93 5.90 4.57 -7.39
N TYR A 94 6.06 5.89 -7.57
CA TYR A 94 5.84 6.55 -8.85
C TYR A 94 7.14 7.20 -9.32
N THR A 95 7.48 7.04 -10.59
CA THR A 95 8.63 7.72 -11.20
C THR A 95 8.31 9.19 -11.44
N CYS A 96 7.10 9.49 -11.89
CA CYS A 96 6.55 10.85 -11.95
C CYS A 96 5.43 11.01 -10.92
N THR A 97 5.68 11.80 -9.88
CA THR A 97 4.67 12.10 -8.85
C THR A 97 3.50 12.93 -9.38
N THR A 98 3.67 13.64 -10.51
CA THR A 98 2.65 14.51 -11.10
C THR A 98 1.63 13.73 -11.93
N CYS A 99 2.08 12.80 -12.80
CA CYS A 99 1.19 12.00 -13.64
C CYS A 99 0.98 10.56 -13.11
N GLN A 100 1.68 10.17 -12.05
CA GLN A 100 1.65 8.80 -11.48
C GLN A 100 1.97 7.73 -12.52
N ASP A 101 2.91 8.02 -13.42
CA ASP A 101 3.32 7.16 -14.54
C ASP A 101 2.17 6.79 -15.50
N ARG A 102 1.11 7.59 -15.53
CA ARG A 102 -0.03 7.43 -16.45
C ARG A 102 0.13 8.20 -17.75
N GLY A 103 1.06 9.15 -17.81
CA GLY A 103 1.32 9.95 -19.02
C GLY A 103 0.30 11.05 -19.31
N TYR A 104 -0.67 11.28 -18.44
CA TYR A 104 -1.62 12.40 -18.49
C TYR A 104 -1.92 12.93 -17.09
N LEU A 105 -2.26 14.22 -17.01
CA LEU A 105 -2.70 14.90 -15.78
C LEU A 105 -4.23 14.87 -15.72
N HIS A 106 -4.79 14.67 -14.53
CA HIS A 106 -6.24 14.75 -14.29
C HIS A 106 -6.59 16.11 -13.68
#